data_AF-A0A8H5HPZ5-F1
#
_entry.id   AF-A0A8H5HPZ5-F1
#
_cell.length_a   1.000
_cell.length_b   1.000
_cell.length_c   1.000
_cell.angle_alpha   90.00
_cell.angle_beta   90.00
_cell.angle_gamma   90.00
#
_symmetry.space_group_name_H-M   'P 1'
#
loop_
_entity.id
_entity.type
_entity.pdbx_description
1 polymer ?
#
loop_
_entity_poly.entity_id
_entity_poly.type
_entity_poly.pdbx_seq_one_letter_code
_entity_poly.pdbx_strand_id
1 'polypeptide(L)'
;MSGNFRARQPASPPPGAGYPSATTASASTRFPHPRQDHLDADARREAASKGYVPGKSKLSFPSGGLNLTSGEVKLLVGLVLVASAVRLYKIWRPNSVVFDEVHFGKFASRYIKTQYFVDVHPPLAKLLITLAAFLFGYDDHFDFKDIGKVYEHVPYVAMRMVPALLGVATVPLAYLTLRGLDCRATTSLLAALFITFENGLVTQSRHILLDSPLIFFTSLSTFAWVGFCNEDRHKPFTESWWAWLVLSGLSLGAVVSCKWVGLFMIATVGFSTLYQLWVLVTDIRVPPR
;
A
#
# COMPACT_ATOMS: atom_id res chain seq x y z
N MET A 1 -26.56 40.02 -4.14
CA MET A 1 -25.32 40.67 -4.63
C MET A 1 -24.85 41.63 -3.54
N SER A 2 -23.86 41.23 -2.74
CA SER A 2 -23.28 42.08 -1.68
C SER A 2 -21.86 42.45 -2.11
N GLY A 3 -21.65 43.73 -2.38
CA GLY A 3 -20.41 44.28 -2.91
C GLY A 3 -19.38 44.51 -1.80
N ASN A 4 -18.21 43.92 -1.97
CA ASN A 4 -17.03 44.20 -1.15
C ASN A 4 -16.48 45.60 -1.50
N PHE A 5 -16.75 46.59 -0.64
CA PHE A 5 -16.05 47.87 -0.68
C PHE A 5 -14.59 47.68 -0.23
N ARG A 6 -13.65 47.89 -1.15
CA ARG A 6 -12.22 47.90 -0.88
C ARG A 6 -11.89 49.21 -0.14
N ALA A 7 -11.61 49.14 1.16
CA ALA A 7 -11.16 50.30 1.92
C ALA A 7 -9.89 50.90 1.28
N ARG A 8 -9.91 52.19 0.95
CA ARG A 8 -8.74 52.91 0.41
C ARG A 8 -7.68 53.02 1.51
N GLN A 9 -6.42 52.77 1.16
CA GLN A 9 -5.29 53.04 2.06
C GLN A 9 -5.23 54.54 2.40
N PRO A 10 -4.89 54.91 3.65
CA PRO A 10 -4.61 56.31 3.98
C PRO A 10 -3.34 56.79 3.27
N ALA A 11 -3.30 58.08 2.93
CA ALA A 11 -2.18 58.70 2.24
C ALA A 11 -0.91 58.70 3.12
N SER A 12 0.24 58.51 2.49
CA SER A 12 1.56 58.59 3.13
C SER A 12 1.78 60.00 3.70
N PRO A 13 2.38 60.14 4.90
CA PRO A 13 2.69 61.45 5.45
C PRO A 13 3.77 62.18 4.61
N PRO A 14 3.77 63.52 4.60
CA PRO A 14 4.70 64.31 3.81
C PRO A 14 6.15 64.17 4.32
N PRO A 15 7.16 64.32 3.44
CA PRO A 15 8.56 64.18 3.84
C PRO A 15 8.96 65.33 4.76
N GLY A 16 9.37 65.02 6.00
CA GLY A 16 9.86 66.01 6.98
C GLY A 16 9.20 65.98 8.36
N ALA A 17 8.17 65.15 8.58
CA ALA A 17 7.61 64.94 9.91
C ALA A 17 8.55 64.05 10.75
N GLY A 18 9.10 64.60 11.85
CA GLY A 18 9.97 63.87 12.77
C GLY A 18 9.27 62.67 13.39
N TYR A 19 9.96 61.53 13.44
CA TYR A 19 9.49 60.33 14.11
C TYR A 19 9.46 60.56 15.63
N PRO A 20 8.32 60.33 16.32
CA PRO A 20 8.32 60.32 17.78
C PRO A 20 9.15 59.13 18.29
N SER A 21 9.98 59.40 19.30
CA SER A 21 10.84 58.43 19.98
C SER A 21 10.02 57.26 20.54
N ALA A 22 10.37 56.05 20.12
CA ALA A 22 9.73 54.81 20.56
C ALA A 22 10.00 54.53 22.05
N THR A 23 9.16 55.07 22.92
CA THR A 23 8.94 54.52 24.26
C THR A 23 7.44 54.28 24.42
N THR A 24 7.09 53.04 24.75
CA THR A 24 5.74 52.54 25.07
C THR A 24 4.67 52.63 23.97
N ALA A 25 4.71 51.69 23.03
CA ALA A 25 3.51 51.22 22.34
C ALA A 25 3.68 49.75 21.93
N SER A 26 2.76 48.89 22.38
CA SER A 26 2.68 47.47 22.04
C SER A 26 2.56 47.29 20.52
N ALA A 27 3.63 46.91 19.86
CA ALA A 27 3.64 46.64 18.43
C ALA A 27 2.85 45.35 18.16
N SER A 28 1.61 45.48 17.67
CA SER A 28 0.91 44.38 17.02
C SER A 28 1.64 44.07 15.70
N THR A 29 2.48 43.04 15.70
CA THR A 29 3.21 42.59 14.51
C THR A 29 2.22 42.10 13.44
N ARG A 30 2.12 42.87 12.34
CA ARG A 30 1.29 42.62 11.14
C ARG A 30 1.83 41.47 10.26
N PHE A 31 2.83 40.73 10.71
CA PHE A 31 3.42 39.62 9.96
C PHE A 31 3.21 38.31 10.73
N PRO A 32 2.83 37.21 10.05
CA PRO A 32 2.77 35.90 10.69
C PRO A 32 4.16 35.56 11.25
N HIS A 33 4.21 35.11 12.49
CA HIS A 33 5.45 34.64 13.10
C HIS A 33 6.07 33.55 12.20
N PRO A 34 7.37 33.67 11.85
CA PRO A 34 8.09 32.53 11.29
C PRO A 34 7.94 31.34 12.24
N ARG A 35 7.69 30.14 11.72
CA ARG A 35 7.77 28.92 12.52
C ARG A 35 9.11 28.93 13.27
N GLN A 36 9.08 28.70 14.58
CA GLN A 36 10.21 28.77 15.52
C GLN A 36 11.43 27.90 15.19
N ASP A 37 11.42 27.17 14.06
CA ASP A 37 12.47 26.22 13.69
C ASP A 37 13.49 26.77 12.68
N HIS A 38 13.36 28.02 12.23
CA HIS A 38 14.32 28.62 11.30
C HIS A 38 15.28 29.55 12.04
N LEU A 39 16.42 29.00 12.51
CA LEU A 39 17.57 29.81 12.90
C LEU A 39 18.12 30.54 11.66
N ASP A 40 18.32 31.86 11.76
CA ASP A 40 19.03 32.66 10.76
C ASP A 40 20.48 32.19 10.60
N ALA A 41 21.09 32.46 9.44
CA ALA A 41 22.41 31.94 9.08
C ALA A 41 23.50 32.32 10.11
N ASP A 42 23.44 33.53 10.65
CA ASP A 42 24.37 34.01 11.68
C ASP A 42 24.13 33.31 13.03
N ALA A 43 22.86 33.08 13.40
CA ALA A 43 22.49 32.34 14.59
C ALA A 43 22.94 30.87 14.53
N ARG A 44 22.95 30.27 13.34
CA ARG A 44 23.50 28.91 13.10
C ARG A 44 25.02 28.88 13.27
N ARG A 45 25.72 29.92 12.80
CA ARG A 45 27.17 30.04 12.91
C ARG A 45 27.60 30.24 14.37
N GLU A 46 26.84 31.01 15.14
CA GLU A 46 27.07 31.23 16.57
C GLU A 46 26.73 29.99 17.43
N ALA A 47 25.67 29.25 17.07
CA ALA A 47 25.37 27.97 17.70
C ALA A 47 26.49 26.95 17.45
N ALA A 48 27.01 26.88 16.22
CA ALA A 48 28.11 26.01 15.85
C ALA A 48 29.42 26.37 16.58
N SER A 49 29.72 27.66 16.79
CA SER A 49 30.90 28.08 17.56
C SER A 49 30.80 27.76 19.05
N LYS A 50 29.58 27.65 19.59
CA LYS A 50 29.30 27.21 20.97
C LYS A 50 29.21 25.68 21.11
N GLY A 51 29.53 24.91 20.06
CA GLY A 51 29.49 23.46 20.07
C GLY A 51 28.08 22.86 19.95
N TYR A 52 27.05 23.67 19.70
CA TYR A 52 25.74 23.17 19.31
C TYR A 52 25.80 22.74 17.85
N VAL A 53 26.01 21.44 17.63
CA VAL A 53 25.73 20.81 16.34
C VAL A 53 24.25 21.07 16.04
N PRO A 54 23.87 21.55 14.84
CA PRO A 54 22.46 21.61 14.47
C PRO A 54 21.89 20.24 14.76
N GLY A 55 20.92 20.16 15.69
CA GLY A 55 20.25 18.91 15.96
C GLY A 55 19.85 18.37 14.61
N LYS A 56 20.32 17.16 14.26
CA LYS A 56 19.87 16.49 13.05
C LYS A 56 18.35 16.55 13.14
N SER A 57 17.70 17.50 12.47
CA SER A 57 16.34 17.30 12.06
C SER A 57 16.50 16.03 11.25
N LYS A 58 16.04 14.91 11.82
CA LYS A 58 15.97 13.67 11.09
C LYS A 58 15.04 14.00 9.94
N LEU A 59 15.59 14.48 8.83
CA LEU A 59 15.10 14.21 7.49
C LEU A 59 15.26 12.69 7.35
N SER A 60 14.45 11.97 8.12
CA SER A 60 14.31 10.54 8.04
C SER A 60 13.60 10.35 6.73
N PHE A 61 14.34 9.93 5.71
CA PHE A 61 13.69 9.39 4.53
C PHE A 61 12.75 8.28 5.01
N PRO A 62 11.44 8.41 4.79
CA PRO A 62 10.50 7.41 5.27
C PRO A 62 10.77 6.12 4.51
N SER A 63 10.81 5.00 5.23
CA SER A 63 11.10 3.68 4.65
C SER A 63 10.15 3.39 3.48
N GLY A 64 10.70 2.94 2.36
CA GLY A 64 9.98 2.68 1.12
C GLY A 64 9.41 3.91 0.43
N GLY A 65 9.84 5.12 0.81
CA GLY A 65 9.34 6.39 0.27
C GLY A 65 7.95 6.79 0.77
N LEU A 66 7.44 6.14 1.83
CA LEU A 66 6.07 6.35 2.31
C LEU A 66 5.96 7.53 3.29
N ASN A 67 5.84 8.74 2.76
CA ASN A 67 5.56 9.92 3.58
C ASN A 67 4.04 10.09 3.80
N LEU A 68 3.49 9.33 4.75
CA LEU A 68 2.07 9.36 5.10
C LEU A 68 1.80 10.34 6.25
N THR A 69 0.87 11.25 6.01
CA THR A 69 0.31 12.13 7.04
C THR A 69 -0.72 11.38 7.90
N SER A 70 -0.96 11.85 9.13
CA SER A 70 -1.98 11.25 10.01
C SER A 70 -3.39 11.27 9.39
N GLY A 71 -3.67 12.24 8.51
CA GLY A 71 -4.92 12.29 7.75
C GLY A 71 -5.03 11.16 6.72
N GLU A 72 -3.95 10.84 6.02
CA GLU A 72 -3.90 9.73 5.06
C GLU A 72 -4.02 8.37 5.75
N VAL A 73 -3.47 8.20 6.95
CA VAL A 73 -3.67 6.97 7.74
C VAL A 73 -5.13 6.79 8.11
N LYS A 74 -5.82 7.84 8.55
CA LYS A 74 -7.28 7.79 8.81
C LYS A 74 -8.08 7.47 7.55
N LEU A 75 -7.67 8.05 6.41
CA LEU A 75 -8.26 7.76 5.11
C LEU A 75 -8.06 6.30 4.70
N LEU A 76 -6.87 5.73 4.91
CA LEU A 76 -6.59 4.30 4.66
C LEU A 76 -7.47 3.39 5.51
N VAL A 77 -7.66 3.72 6.79
CA VAL A 77 -8.59 2.97 7.66
C VAL A 77 -10.02 3.04 7.12
N GLY A 78 -10.49 4.24 6.76
CA GLY A 78 -11.81 4.42 6.15
C GLY A 78 -11.97 3.64 4.83
N LEU A 79 -10.93 3.63 4.00
CA LEU A 79 -10.89 2.89 2.74
C LEU A 79 -10.95 1.37 2.96
N VAL A 80 -10.24 0.85 3.96
CA VAL A 80 -10.32 -0.57 4.35
C VAL A 80 -11.73 -0.91 4.84
N LEU A 81 -12.36 -0.06 5.65
CA LEU A 81 -13.73 -0.29 6.12
C LEU A 81 -14.73 -0.33 4.96
N VAL A 82 -14.62 0.60 4.00
CA VAL A 82 -15.46 0.61 2.79
C VAL A 82 -15.19 -0.64 1.93
N ALA A 83 -13.92 -0.99 1.72
CA ALA A 83 -13.55 -2.19 0.96
C ALA A 83 -14.07 -3.48 1.62
N SER A 84 -14.00 -3.58 2.95
CA SER A 84 -14.59 -4.66 3.74
C SER A 84 -16.11 -4.71 3.58
N ALA A 85 -16.78 -3.56 3.69
CA ALA A 85 -18.23 -3.49 3.51
C ALA A 85 -18.64 -3.97 2.11
N VAL A 86 -17.91 -3.59 1.06
CA VAL A 86 -18.20 -4.01 -0.33
C VAL A 86 -17.92 -5.51 -0.54
N ARG A 87 -16.74 -6.00 -0.16
CA ARG A 87 -16.31 -7.37 -0.47
C ARG A 87 -16.90 -8.44 0.45
N LEU A 88 -17.19 -8.10 1.70
CA LEU A 88 -17.76 -9.03 2.68
C LEU A 88 -19.29 -9.00 2.69
N TYR A 89 -19.93 -8.11 1.92
CA TYR A 89 -21.37 -8.02 1.87
C TYR A 89 -22.01 -9.35 1.42
N LYS A 90 -22.80 -9.92 2.34
CA LYS A 90 -23.54 -11.18 2.12
C LYS A 90 -22.66 -12.33 1.63
N ILE A 91 -21.43 -12.46 2.12
CA ILE A 91 -20.48 -13.50 1.68
C ILE A 91 -21.03 -14.94 1.81
N TRP A 92 -21.98 -15.16 2.72
CA TRP A 92 -22.67 -16.44 2.89
C TRP A 92 -23.66 -16.79 1.76
N ARG A 93 -24.07 -15.84 0.93
CA ARG A 93 -24.87 -16.09 -0.29
C ARG A 93 -23.95 -16.13 -1.51
N PRO A 94 -24.20 -16.94 -2.54
CA PRO A 94 -25.10 -18.08 -2.57
C PRO A 94 -24.62 -19.18 -1.61
N ASN A 95 -25.52 -19.95 -1.02
CA ASN A 95 -25.21 -21.11 -0.15
C ASN A 95 -24.97 -22.39 -0.96
N SER A 96 -24.60 -22.24 -2.22
CA SER A 96 -24.30 -23.32 -3.15
C SER A 96 -22.93 -23.14 -3.79
N VAL A 97 -22.40 -24.23 -4.32
CA VAL A 97 -21.13 -24.28 -5.05
C VAL A 97 -21.25 -23.46 -6.34
N VAL A 98 -20.32 -22.54 -6.55
CA VAL A 98 -20.25 -21.69 -7.74
C VAL A 98 -19.13 -22.17 -8.67
N PHE A 99 -19.05 -21.58 -9.87
CA PHE A 99 -17.98 -21.79 -10.84
C PHE A 99 -16.59 -21.82 -10.17
N ASP A 100 -15.80 -22.82 -10.54
CA ASP A 100 -14.47 -23.16 -10.01
C ASP A 100 -14.36 -23.52 -8.52
N GLU A 101 -15.37 -23.24 -7.68
CA GLU A 101 -15.42 -23.79 -6.31
C GLU A 101 -15.52 -25.33 -6.32
N VAL A 102 -16.09 -25.91 -7.39
CA VAL A 102 -16.07 -27.38 -7.63
C VAL A 102 -14.65 -27.94 -7.70
N HIS A 103 -13.73 -27.21 -8.35
CA HIS A 103 -12.35 -27.64 -8.55
C HIS A 103 -11.54 -27.42 -7.26
N PHE A 104 -11.56 -26.19 -6.75
CA PHE A 104 -10.73 -25.81 -5.61
C PHE A 104 -11.24 -26.40 -4.29
N GLY A 105 -12.55 -26.55 -4.13
CA GLY A 105 -13.13 -27.29 -3.00
C GLY A 105 -12.70 -28.75 -3.01
N LYS A 106 -12.78 -29.43 -4.17
CA LYS A 106 -12.30 -30.82 -4.31
C LYS A 106 -10.82 -30.98 -3.98
N PHE A 107 -9.99 -30.01 -4.35
CA PHE A 107 -8.57 -30.02 -3.97
C PHE A 107 -8.37 -29.80 -2.47
N ALA A 108 -9.15 -28.92 -1.83
CA ALA A 108 -9.11 -28.73 -0.37
C ALA A 108 -9.46 -30.03 0.38
N SER A 109 -10.52 -30.72 -0.04
CA SER A 109 -10.88 -32.07 0.43
C SER A 109 -9.71 -33.05 0.31
N ARG A 110 -9.08 -33.12 -0.87
CA ARG A 110 -7.94 -34.02 -1.11
C ARG A 110 -6.72 -33.70 -0.24
N TYR A 111 -6.43 -32.42 0.01
CA TYR A 111 -5.36 -32.04 0.93
C TYR A 111 -5.67 -32.48 2.37
N ILE A 112 -6.91 -32.31 2.85
CA ILE A 112 -7.32 -32.77 4.19
C ILE A 112 -7.27 -34.30 4.29
N LYS A 113 -7.70 -35.03 3.26
CA LYS A 113 -7.55 -36.50 3.17
C LYS A 113 -6.11 -36.97 3.03
N THR A 114 -5.13 -36.07 2.86
CA THR A 114 -3.74 -36.42 2.51
C THR A 114 -3.65 -37.29 1.25
N GLN A 115 -4.55 -37.08 0.28
CA GLN A 115 -4.60 -37.83 -0.97
C GLN A 115 -3.85 -37.09 -2.08
N TYR A 116 -2.99 -37.82 -2.79
CA TYR A 116 -2.29 -37.28 -3.94
C TYR A 116 -3.25 -36.93 -5.08
N PHE A 117 -2.99 -35.83 -5.76
CA PHE A 117 -3.68 -35.45 -6.99
C PHE A 117 -2.78 -34.64 -7.91
N VAL A 118 -3.16 -34.61 -9.19
CA VAL A 118 -2.53 -33.78 -10.21
C VAL A 118 -3.36 -32.53 -10.40
N ASP A 119 -2.69 -31.38 -10.41
CA ASP A 119 -3.27 -30.10 -10.79
C ASP A 119 -2.26 -29.27 -11.60
N VAL A 120 -2.79 -28.36 -12.43
CA VAL A 120 -1.99 -27.48 -13.29
C VAL A 120 -1.34 -26.35 -12.49
N HIS A 121 -1.95 -25.92 -11.39
CA HIS A 121 -1.48 -24.76 -10.64
C HIS A 121 -0.61 -25.16 -9.43
N PRO A 122 0.37 -24.33 -9.07
CA PRO A 122 1.10 -24.46 -7.82
C PRO A 122 0.18 -24.42 -6.57
N PRO A 123 0.65 -24.87 -5.39
CA PRO A 123 -0.25 -25.26 -4.30
C PRO A 123 -0.64 -24.12 -3.35
N LEU A 124 0.09 -23.00 -3.27
CA LEU A 124 -0.01 -22.04 -2.16
C LEU A 124 -1.43 -21.50 -1.95
N ALA A 125 -2.08 -21.01 -3.01
CA ALA A 125 -3.43 -20.47 -2.91
C ALA A 125 -4.44 -21.52 -2.42
N LYS A 126 -4.29 -22.78 -2.86
CA LYS A 126 -5.16 -23.88 -2.42
C LYS A 126 -4.90 -24.23 -0.96
N LEU A 127 -3.63 -24.24 -0.55
CA LEU A 127 -3.24 -24.52 0.83
C LEU A 127 -3.75 -23.44 1.79
N LEU A 128 -3.77 -22.17 1.40
CA LEU A 128 -4.35 -21.09 2.22
C LEU A 128 -5.86 -21.29 2.45
N ILE A 129 -6.59 -21.68 1.40
CA ILE A 129 -8.03 -21.97 1.49
C ILE A 129 -8.27 -23.24 2.31
N THR A 130 -7.45 -24.27 2.08
CA THR A 130 -7.51 -25.55 2.82
C THR A 130 -7.23 -25.33 4.30
N LEU A 131 -6.29 -24.45 4.64
CA LEU A 131 -5.99 -24.09 6.02
C LEU A 131 -7.22 -23.49 6.71
N ALA A 132 -7.97 -22.60 6.04
CA ALA A 132 -9.21 -22.09 6.59
C ALA A 132 -10.28 -23.19 6.73
N ALA A 133 -10.39 -24.11 5.76
CA ALA A 133 -11.31 -25.24 5.89
C ALA A 133 -10.95 -26.12 7.11
N PHE A 134 -9.67 -26.42 7.29
CA PHE A 134 -9.14 -27.23 8.38
C PHE A 134 -9.36 -26.58 9.75
N LEU A 135 -9.04 -25.28 9.89
CA LEU A 135 -9.21 -24.55 11.16
C LEU A 135 -10.68 -24.44 11.60
N PHE A 136 -11.61 -24.42 10.65
CA PHE A 136 -13.04 -24.34 10.93
C PHE A 136 -13.73 -25.72 10.90
N GLY A 137 -12.97 -26.81 10.96
CA GLY A 137 -13.49 -28.15 11.20
C GLY A 137 -14.19 -28.79 10.00
N TYR A 138 -13.72 -28.54 8.78
CA TYR A 138 -14.23 -29.26 7.61
C TYR A 138 -13.94 -30.76 7.72
N ASP A 139 -14.99 -31.57 7.67
CA ASP A 139 -14.97 -33.04 7.84
C ASP A 139 -14.79 -33.81 6.53
N ASP A 140 -14.71 -33.10 5.40
CA ASP A 140 -14.36 -33.65 4.09
C ASP A 140 -15.35 -34.69 3.51
N HIS A 141 -16.54 -34.80 4.12
CA HIS A 141 -17.64 -35.64 3.62
C HIS A 141 -18.43 -35.01 2.46
N PHE A 142 -18.16 -33.74 2.13
CA PHE A 142 -18.85 -33.03 1.05
C PHE A 142 -18.18 -33.22 -0.32
N ASP A 143 -18.89 -33.80 -1.28
CA ASP A 143 -18.42 -33.94 -2.66
C ASP A 143 -18.72 -32.68 -3.50
N PHE A 144 -17.67 -31.96 -3.87
CA PHE A 144 -17.66 -30.76 -4.72
C PHE A 144 -17.79 -31.09 -6.23
N LYS A 145 -18.78 -31.92 -6.60
CA LYS A 145 -18.91 -32.40 -7.98
C LYS A 145 -19.71 -31.45 -8.88
N ASP A 146 -20.82 -30.93 -8.37
CA ASP A 146 -21.82 -30.24 -9.19
C ASP A 146 -21.96 -28.77 -8.79
N ILE A 147 -21.99 -27.89 -9.79
CA ILE A 147 -22.30 -26.48 -9.60
C ILE A 147 -23.78 -26.36 -9.17
N GLY A 148 -24.05 -25.52 -8.19
CA GLY A 148 -25.39 -25.33 -7.63
C GLY A 148 -25.75 -26.27 -6.48
N LYS A 149 -24.90 -27.26 -6.15
CA LYS A 149 -25.08 -28.10 -4.96
C LYS A 149 -25.01 -27.25 -3.70
N VAL A 150 -26.02 -27.39 -2.82
CA VAL A 150 -26.08 -26.66 -1.54
C VAL A 150 -25.02 -27.21 -0.60
N TYR A 151 -24.32 -26.34 0.13
CA TYR A 151 -23.32 -26.75 1.10
C TYR A 151 -23.96 -27.45 2.30
N GLU A 152 -23.44 -28.62 2.64
CA GLU A 152 -23.82 -29.40 3.82
C GLU A 152 -22.56 -29.67 4.64
N HIS A 153 -22.53 -29.20 5.90
CA HIS A 153 -21.40 -29.39 6.83
C HIS A 153 -20.04 -28.85 6.34
N VAL A 154 -20.03 -27.96 5.34
CA VAL A 154 -18.81 -27.29 4.86
C VAL A 154 -18.69 -25.90 5.49
N PRO A 155 -17.55 -25.51 6.08
CA PRO A 155 -17.28 -24.14 6.50
C PRO A 155 -16.96 -23.22 5.30
N TYR A 156 -17.82 -23.22 4.27
CA TYR A 156 -17.62 -22.51 3.01
C TYR A 156 -17.50 -21.00 3.20
N VAL A 157 -18.18 -20.44 4.22
CA VAL A 157 -18.06 -19.02 4.57
C VAL A 157 -16.62 -18.70 4.99
N ALA A 158 -16.03 -19.51 5.88
CA ALA A 158 -14.64 -19.32 6.30
C ALA A 158 -13.66 -19.50 5.13
N MET A 159 -13.92 -20.48 4.25
CA MET A 159 -13.13 -20.67 3.03
C MET A 159 -13.21 -19.46 2.09
N ARG A 160 -14.39 -18.84 1.93
CA ARG A 160 -14.59 -17.61 1.15
C ARG A 160 -14.00 -16.36 1.83
N MET A 161 -13.89 -16.34 3.15
CA MET A 161 -13.27 -15.23 3.87
C MET A 161 -11.79 -15.06 3.50
N VAL A 162 -11.06 -16.13 3.18
CA VAL A 162 -9.65 -16.04 2.77
C VAL A 162 -9.46 -15.17 1.52
N PRO A 163 -10.02 -15.52 0.34
CA PRO A 163 -9.93 -14.67 -0.83
C PRO A 163 -10.58 -13.30 -0.59
N ALA A 164 -11.68 -13.21 0.17
CA ALA A 164 -12.33 -11.93 0.39
C ALA A 164 -11.45 -10.96 1.20
N LEU A 165 -10.77 -11.43 2.25
CA LEU A 165 -9.84 -10.63 3.05
C LEU A 165 -8.59 -10.23 2.25
N LEU A 166 -8.04 -11.14 1.44
CA LEU A 166 -6.93 -10.82 0.54
C LEU A 166 -7.35 -9.80 -0.52
N GLY A 167 -8.58 -9.92 -1.03
CA GLY A 167 -9.22 -8.94 -1.91
C GLY A 167 -9.36 -7.58 -1.24
N VAL A 168 -9.75 -7.51 0.04
CA VAL A 168 -9.79 -6.25 0.81
C VAL A 168 -8.38 -5.67 0.94
N ALA A 169 -7.39 -6.50 1.26
CA ALA A 169 -6.00 -6.06 1.47
C ALA A 169 -5.33 -5.54 0.19
N THR A 170 -5.81 -5.89 -1.01
CA THR A 170 -5.33 -5.31 -2.27
C THR A 170 -5.63 -3.81 -2.40
N VAL A 171 -6.71 -3.33 -1.79
CA VAL A 171 -7.13 -1.92 -1.86
C VAL A 171 -6.12 -0.96 -1.19
N PRO A 172 -5.75 -1.13 0.10
CA PRO A 172 -4.75 -0.27 0.71
C PRO A 172 -3.38 -0.45 0.04
N LEU A 173 -3.03 -1.64 -0.45
CA LEU A 173 -1.79 -1.85 -1.20
C LEU A 173 -1.74 -1.00 -2.47
N ALA A 174 -2.85 -0.88 -3.21
CA ALA A 174 -2.90 -0.02 -4.39
C ALA A 174 -2.69 1.46 -4.04
N TYR A 175 -3.34 1.94 -2.96
CA TYR A 175 -3.13 3.30 -2.46
C TYR A 175 -1.66 3.53 -2.09
N LEU A 176 -1.09 2.64 -1.27
CA LEU A 176 0.28 2.73 -0.78
C LEU A 176 1.31 2.64 -1.92
N THR A 177 1.08 1.79 -2.91
CA THR A 177 1.93 1.67 -4.11
C THR A 177 2.00 3.01 -4.84
N LEU A 178 0.86 3.65 -5.09
CA LEU A 178 0.82 4.96 -5.74
C LEU A 178 1.47 6.05 -4.88
N ARG A 179 1.31 6.01 -3.55
CA ARG A 179 2.05 6.92 -2.68
C ARG A 179 3.55 6.67 -2.72
N GLY A 180 3.99 5.42 -2.81
CA GLY A 180 5.40 5.07 -3.04
C GLY A 180 5.93 5.53 -4.39
N LEU A 181 5.08 5.63 -5.41
CA LEU A 181 5.41 6.23 -6.71
C LEU A 181 5.34 7.77 -6.71
N ASP A 182 5.27 8.41 -5.54
CA ASP A 182 5.16 9.86 -5.34
C ASP A 182 3.92 10.50 -6.00
N CYS A 183 2.85 9.72 -6.21
CA CYS A 183 1.59 10.25 -6.70
C CYS A 183 0.85 11.01 -5.60
N ARG A 184 0.09 12.05 -5.97
CA ARG A 184 -0.73 12.82 -5.03
C ARG A 184 -1.74 11.93 -4.31
N ALA A 185 -2.02 12.24 -3.04
CA ALA A 185 -2.97 11.50 -2.21
C ALA A 185 -4.37 11.34 -2.85
N THR A 186 -4.82 12.34 -3.61
CA THR A 186 -6.08 12.30 -4.35
C THR A 186 -6.06 11.29 -5.50
N THR A 187 -4.95 11.19 -6.23
CA THR A 187 -4.77 10.19 -7.29
C THR A 187 -4.71 8.78 -6.72
N SER A 188 -3.96 8.60 -5.62
CA SER A 188 -3.90 7.32 -4.90
C SER A 188 -5.26 6.90 -4.38
N LEU A 189 -6.04 7.84 -3.84
CA LEU A 189 -7.42 7.58 -3.38
C LEU A 189 -8.31 7.16 -4.54
N LEU A 190 -8.27 7.89 -5.67
CA LEU A 190 -9.10 7.57 -6.84
C LEU A 190 -8.82 6.16 -7.36
N ALA A 191 -7.55 5.77 -7.49
CA ALA A 191 -7.18 4.44 -7.92
C ALA A 191 -7.66 3.35 -6.95
N ALA A 192 -7.54 3.60 -5.64
CA ALA A 192 -8.04 2.65 -4.66
C ALA A 192 -9.57 2.52 -4.67
N LEU A 193 -10.30 3.62 -4.94
CA LEU A 193 -11.75 3.60 -5.13
C LEU A 193 -12.14 2.81 -6.39
N PHE A 194 -11.41 2.97 -7.50
CA PHE A 194 -11.63 2.16 -8.70
C PHE A 194 -11.46 0.67 -8.41
N ILE A 195 -10.38 0.27 -7.73
CA ILE A 195 -10.17 -1.13 -7.32
C ILE A 195 -11.23 -1.59 -6.30
N THR A 196 -11.77 -0.69 -5.48
CA THR A 196 -12.81 -1.02 -4.50
C THR A 196 -14.15 -1.32 -5.15
N PHE A 197 -14.53 -0.55 -6.17
CA PHE A 197 -15.82 -0.66 -6.86
C PHE A 197 -15.75 -1.40 -8.19
N GLU A 198 -14.61 -2.03 -8.52
CA GLU A 198 -14.45 -2.86 -9.70
C GLU A 198 -15.15 -4.21 -9.51
N ASN A 199 -16.25 -4.43 -10.25
CA ASN A 199 -17.10 -5.60 -10.11
C ASN A 199 -16.36 -6.91 -10.43
N GLY A 200 -15.39 -6.90 -11.35
CA GLY A 200 -14.61 -8.08 -11.67
C GLY A 200 -13.82 -8.58 -10.45
N LEU A 201 -13.10 -7.68 -9.78
CA LEU A 201 -12.29 -7.98 -8.59
C LEU A 201 -13.16 -8.34 -7.38
N VAL A 202 -14.30 -7.67 -7.22
CA VAL A 202 -15.27 -8.00 -6.16
C VAL A 202 -15.82 -9.41 -6.37
N THR A 203 -16.19 -9.77 -7.60
CA THR A 203 -16.73 -11.11 -7.90
C THR A 203 -15.67 -12.19 -7.68
N GLN A 204 -14.44 -12.00 -8.18
CA GLN A 204 -13.36 -12.98 -8.02
C GLN A 204 -12.93 -13.19 -6.57
N SER A 205 -12.93 -12.13 -5.75
CA SER A 205 -12.53 -12.23 -4.33
C SER A 205 -13.60 -12.83 -3.42
N ARG A 206 -14.84 -12.96 -3.91
CA ARG A 206 -15.99 -13.40 -3.10
C ARG A 206 -16.13 -14.92 -2.96
N HIS A 207 -15.61 -15.65 -3.94
CA HIS A 207 -15.77 -17.10 -4.06
C HIS A 207 -14.47 -17.83 -3.70
N ILE A 208 -14.54 -19.15 -3.53
CA ILE A 208 -13.38 -20.01 -3.25
C ILE A 208 -12.52 -20.13 -4.53
N LEU A 209 -11.84 -19.05 -4.90
CA LEU A 209 -11.06 -18.91 -6.12
C LEU A 209 -9.61 -18.56 -5.81
N LEU A 210 -8.68 -19.03 -6.66
CA LEU A 210 -7.25 -18.77 -6.50
C LEU A 210 -6.80 -17.42 -7.04
N ASP A 211 -7.64 -16.76 -7.84
CA ASP A 211 -7.29 -15.50 -8.49
C ASP A 211 -7.15 -14.36 -7.48
N SER A 212 -7.92 -14.36 -6.39
CA SER A 212 -7.79 -13.31 -5.38
C SER A 212 -6.48 -13.36 -4.59
N PRO A 213 -6.01 -14.52 -4.07
CA PRO A 213 -4.65 -14.65 -3.55
C PRO A 213 -3.58 -14.25 -4.58
N LEU A 214 -3.74 -14.64 -5.85
CA LEU A 214 -2.81 -14.26 -6.91
C LEU A 214 -2.71 -12.74 -7.07
N ILE A 215 -3.85 -12.05 -7.17
CA ILE A 215 -3.91 -10.58 -7.32
C ILE A 215 -3.36 -9.89 -6.08
N PHE A 216 -3.63 -10.42 -4.88
CA PHE A 216 -3.04 -9.91 -3.65
C PHE A 216 -1.51 -9.99 -3.66
N PHE A 217 -0.94 -11.17 -3.88
CA PHE A 217 0.52 -11.31 -3.91
C PHE A 217 1.15 -10.53 -5.08
N THR A 218 0.44 -10.36 -6.20
CA THR A 218 0.90 -9.52 -7.31
C THR A 218 0.96 -8.06 -6.87
N SER A 219 -0.11 -7.55 -6.24
CA SER A 219 -0.13 -6.18 -5.70
C SER A 219 0.92 -5.96 -4.60
N LEU A 220 1.14 -6.96 -3.74
CA LEU A 220 2.18 -6.94 -2.72
C LEU A 220 3.58 -6.92 -3.34
N SER A 221 3.80 -7.68 -4.42
CA SER A 221 5.08 -7.69 -5.14
C SER A 221 5.36 -6.37 -5.82
N THR A 222 4.35 -5.74 -6.43
CA THR A 222 4.49 -4.39 -7.00
C THR A 222 4.79 -3.37 -5.91
N PHE A 223 4.09 -3.43 -4.78
CA PHE A 223 4.32 -2.54 -3.64
C PHE A 223 5.74 -2.70 -3.07
N ALA A 224 6.16 -3.94 -2.82
CA ALA A 224 7.49 -4.25 -2.30
C ALA A 224 8.59 -3.81 -3.27
N TRP A 225 8.39 -4.01 -4.57
CA TRP A 225 9.31 -3.57 -5.61
C TRP A 225 9.45 -2.04 -5.67
N VAL A 226 8.33 -1.30 -5.56
CA VAL A 226 8.36 0.17 -5.47
C VAL A 226 9.11 0.63 -4.21
N GLY A 227 8.85 0.00 -3.06
CA GLY A 227 9.57 0.29 -1.82
C GLY A 227 11.09 0.03 -1.94
N PHE A 228 11.46 -1.10 -2.55
CA PHE A 228 12.85 -1.42 -2.86
C PHE A 228 13.51 -0.36 -3.77
N CYS A 229 12.85 0.02 -4.87
CA CYS A 229 13.37 1.05 -5.78
C CYS A 229 13.58 2.40 -5.07
N ASN A 230 12.72 2.75 -4.11
CA ASN A 230 12.83 3.99 -3.35
C ASN A 230 14.02 3.96 -2.39
N GLU A 231 14.26 2.84 -1.71
CA GLU A 231 15.46 2.66 -0.87
C GLU A 231 16.74 2.63 -1.70
N ASP A 232 16.71 1.97 -2.86
CA ASP A 232 17.85 1.87 -3.77
C ASP A 232 18.32 3.24 -4.27
N ARG A 233 17.36 4.11 -4.62
CA ARG A 233 17.64 5.50 -5.01
C ARG A 233 18.14 6.37 -3.86
N HIS A 234 17.71 6.10 -2.62
CA HIS A 234 18.06 6.93 -1.48
C HIS A 234 19.40 6.52 -0.86
N LYS A 235 19.51 5.27 -0.42
CA LYS A 235 20.71 4.72 0.20
C LYS A 235 20.74 3.18 0.08
N PRO A 236 21.45 2.64 -0.94
CA PRO A 236 21.54 1.19 -1.13
C PRO A 236 22.34 0.52 0.00
N PHE A 237 22.15 -0.79 0.17
CA PHE A 237 22.83 -1.63 1.16
C PHE A 237 22.57 -1.25 2.63
N THR A 238 21.41 -0.68 2.93
CA THR A 238 20.94 -0.49 4.32
C THR A 238 20.10 -1.69 4.79
N GLU A 239 19.87 -1.81 6.10
CA GLU A 239 18.95 -2.82 6.66
C GLU A 239 17.55 -2.72 6.03
N SER A 240 17.05 -1.49 5.84
CA SER A 240 15.78 -1.25 5.15
C SER A 240 15.82 -1.76 3.70
N TRP A 241 16.88 -1.46 2.95
CA TRP A 241 17.06 -1.93 1.57
C TRP A 241 16.98 -3.46 1.49
N TRP A 242 17.67 -4.17 2.39
CA TRP A 242 17.61 -5.64 2.45
C TRP A 242 16.23 -6.14 2.84
N ALA A 243 15.55 -5.48 3.79
CA ALA A 243 14.19 -5.86 4.18
C ALA A 243 13.21 -5.75 3.00
N TRP A 244 13.27 -4.67 2.22
CA TRP A 244 12.44 -4.49 1.03
C TRP A 244 12.80 -5.46 -0.10
N LEU A 245 14.08 -5.78 -0.28
CA LEU A 245 14.53 -6.79 -1.25
C LEU A 245 14.03 -8.19 -0.88
N VAL A 246 14.18 -8.59 0.38
CA VAL A 246 13.68 -9.87 0.89
C VAL A 246 12.16 -9.94 0.76
N LEU A 247 11.45 -8.86 1.12
CA LEU A 247 10.00 -8.79 0.96
C LEU A 247 9.58 -8.95 -0.51
N SER A 248 10.29 -8.31 -1.44
CA SER A 248 10.04 -8.43 -2.89
C SER A 248 10.27 -9.85 -3.38
N GLY A 249 11.34 -10.52 -2.93
CA GLY A 249 11.62 -11.92 -3.27
C GLY A 249 10.58 -12.89 -2.72
N LEU A 250 10.20 -12.73 -1.45
CA LEU A 250 9.17 -13.55 -0.80
C LEU A 250 7.81 -13.36 -1.46
N SER A 251 7.43 -12.12 -1.78
CA SER A 251 6.16 -11.86 -2.47
C SER A 251 6.16 -12.43 -3.88
N LEU A 252 7.24 -12.29 -4.65
CA LEU A 252 7.36 -12.88 -6.00
C LEU A 252 7.28 -14.41 -5.97
N GLY A 253 7.96 -15.04 -5.01
CA GLY A 253 7.86 -16.47 -4.77
C GLY A 253 6.44 -16.90 -4.44
N ALA A 254 5.73 -16.13 -3.62
CA ALA A 254 4.32 -16.38 -3.30
C ALA A 254 3.41 -16.24 -4.53
N VAL A 255 3.61 -15.25 -5.41
CA VAL A 255 2.83 -15.10 -6.65
C VAL A 255 2.96 -16.35 -7.53
N VAL A 256 4.19 -16.79 -7.82
CA VAL A 256 4.42 -17.99 -8.66
C VAL A 256 3.90 -19.25 -7.98
N SER A 257 4.01 -19.34 -6.66
CA SER A 257 3.47 -20.45 -5.88
C SER A 257 1.94 -20.49 -5.84
N CYS A 258 1.24 -19.45 -6.28
CA CYS A 258 -0.22 -19.44 -6.48
C CYS A 258 -0.62 -19.89 -7.88
N LYS A 259 -0.01 -19.34 -8.93
CA LYS A 259 -0.36 -19.62 -10.33
C LYS A 259 0.84 -19.31 -11.24
N TRP A 260 1.02 -20.09 -12.31
CA TRP A 260 2.07 -19.88 -13.31
C TRP A 260 2.01 -18.52 -14.02
N VAL A 261 0.84 -17.88 -14.06
CA VAL A 261 0.67 -16.49 -14.53
C VAL A 261 1.57 -15.52 -13.75
N GLY A 262 1.96 -15.87 -12.52
CA GLY A 262 2.94 -15.15 -11.72
C GLY A 262 4.32 -15.01 -12.36
N LEU A 263 4.67 -15.87 -13.32
CA LEU A 263 5.92 -15.75 -14.08
C LEU A 263 5.99 -14.42 -14.84
N PHE A 264 4.86 -13.84 -15.25
CA PHE A 264 4.84 -12.51 -15.86
C PHE A 264 5.28 -11.44 -14.87
N MET A 265 4.90 -11.56 -13.60
CA MET A 265 5.34 -10.63 -12.56
C MET A 265 6.85 -10.75 -12.29
N ILE A 266 7.38 -11.99 -12.27
CA ILE A 266 8.83 -12.22 -12.21
C ILE A 266 9.52 -11.59 -13.42
N ALA A 267 8.99 -11.78 -14.63
CA ALA A 267 9.55 -11.19 -15.83
C ALA A 267 9.56 -9.66 -15.75
N THR A 268 8.47 -9.03 -15.30
CA THR A 268 8.39 -7.56 -15.14
C THR A 268 9.45 -7.04 -14.17
N VAL A 269 9.59 -7.66 -13.00
CA VAL A 269 10.63 -7.27 -12.02
C VAL A 269 12.04 -7.58 -12.56
N GLY A 270 12.21 -8.71 -13.24
CA GLY A 270 13.47 -9.11 -13.86
C GLY A 270 13.94 -8.11 -14.92
N PHE A 271 13.07 -7.73 -15.85
CA PHE A 271 13.36 -6.68 -16.84
C PHE A 271 13.63 -5.33 -16.18
N SER A 272 12.89 -4.97 -15.13
CA SER A 272 13.12 -3.74 -14.37
C SER A 272 14.50 -3.75 -13.69
N THR A 273 14.92 -4.90 -13.17
CA THR A 273 16.23 -5.11 -12.55
C THR A 273 17.34 -5.03 -13.59
N LEU A 274 17.17 -5.67 -14.75
CA LEU A 274 18.13 -5.57 -15.86
C LEU A 274 18.31 -4.11 -16.31
N TYR A 275 17.22 -3.35 -16.37
CA TYR A 275 17.28 -1.91 -16.67
C TYR A 275 18.01 -1.12 -15.58
N GLN A 276 17.76 -1.39 -14.30
CA GLN A 276 18.48 -0.75 -13.19
C GLN A 276 19.98 -1.05 -13.25
N LEU A 277 20.36 -2.30 -13.49
CA LEU A 277 21.75 -2.71 -13.65
C LEU A 277 22.40 -2.04 -14.86
N TRP A 278 21.68 -1.93 -15.98
CA TRP A 278 22.17 -1.22 -17.16
C TRP A 278 22.48 0.25 -16.86
N VAL A 279 21.57 0.96 -16.18
CA VAL A 279 21.78 2.35 -15.76
C VAL A 279 22.95 2.45 -14.79
N LEU A 280 23.07 1.52 -13.83
CA LEU A 280 24.15 1.49 -12.86
C LEU A 280 25.52 1.32 -13.51
N VAL A 281 25.64 0.42 -14.51
CA VAL A 281 26.87 0.22 -15.28
C VAL A 281 27.30 1.48 -16.01
N THR A 282 26.34 2.30 -16.46
CA THR A 282 26.63 3.57 -17.14
C THR A 282 26.92 4.74 -16.18
N ASP A 283 26.71 4.57 -14.88
CA ASP A 283 26.91 5.65 -13.91
C ASP A 283 28.38 5.76 -13.48
N ILE A 284 29.09 6.72 -14.07
CA ILE A 284 30.49 7.03 -13.78
C ILE A 284 30.75 7.48 -12.33
N ARG A 285 29.70 7.81 -11.55
CA ARG A 285 29.82 8.23 -10.15
C ARG A 285 29.90 7.06 -9.18
N VAL A 286 29.50 5.87 -9.63
CA VAL A 286 29.53 4.66 -8.81
C VAL A 286 30.89 3.98 -9.02
N PRO A 287 31.78 3.96 -8.02
CA PRO A 287 33.05 3.28 -8.17
C PRO A 287 32.82 1.77 -8.31
N PRO A 288 33.56 1.07 -9.20
CA PRO A 288 33.57 -0.38 -9.20
C PRO A 288 34.08 -0.86 -7.84
N ARG A 289 33.25 -1.65 -7.14
CA ARG A 289 33.61 -2.29 -5.87
C ARG A 289 33.80 -3.77 -6.07
#